data_AF-A0A5J4QPT9-F1
#
_entry.id   AF-A0A5J4QPT9-F1
#
_cell.length_a   1.000
_cell.length_b   1.000
_cell.length_c   1.000
_cell.angle_alpha   90.00
_cell.angle_beta   90.00
_cell.angle_gamma   90.00
#
_symmetry.space_group_name_H-M   'P 1'
#
loop_
_entity.id
_entity.type
_entity.pdbx_description
1 polymer ?
#
loop_
_entity_poly.entity_id
_entity_poly.type
_entity_poly.pdbx_seq_one_letter_code
_entity_poly.pdbx_strand_id
1 'polypeptide(L)'
;MPNSKDKRWKDCSRIAEAKRIFSRVNGVEFRDNYQGFDFVNDIDNFINKEQINVHMYTYSDSPPRYEKTQNYIVNGSDKQFNILFINDRINAHIMYISDVEALTGFRYCNICHRQAFRIKDPNLQVSMRNHLFGYRNKMNEYHQPI
;
A
#
# COMPACT_ATOMS: atom_id res chain seq x y z
N MET A 1 4.75 -17.63 25.28
CA MET A 1 4.16 -16.32 24.88
C MET A 1 5.26 -15.51 24.20
N PRO A 2 5.21 -15.21 22.90
CA PRO A 2 6.21 -14.34 22.29
C PRO A 2 5.90 -12.89 22.66
N ASN A 3 6.90 -12.23 23.26
CA ASN A 3 6.88 -10.86 23.72
C ASN A 3 7.16 -9.93 22.53
N SER A 4 6.12 -9.44 21.83
CA SER A 4 6.29 -8.48 20.72
C SER A 4 6.41 -7.06 21.27
N LYS A 5 7.58 -6.74 21.85
CA LYS A 5 8.05 -5.36 21.89
C LYS A 5 8.53 -4.99 20.48
N ASP A 6 7.58 -4.76 19.58
CA ASP A 6 7.92 -4.01 18.36
C ASP A 6 8.54 -2.69 18.81
N LYS A 7 9.79 -2.45 18.40
CA LYS A 7 10.53 -1.23 18.72
C LYS A 7 9.70 -0.05 18.20
N ARG A 8 8.91 0.56 19.08
CA ARG A 8 8.18 1.79 18.77
C ARG A 8 9.24 2.85 18.48
N TRP A 9 9.37 3.22 17.21
CA TRP A 9 10.30 4.26 16.77
C TRP A 9 9.97 5.54 17.54
N LYS A 10 10.98 6.18 18.14
CA LYS A 10 10.81 7.48 18.81
C LYS A 10 10.29 8.48 17.78
N ASP A 11 9.37 9.36 18.17
CA ASP A 11 8.70 10.29 17.23
C ASP A 11 9.72 11.16 16.47
N CYS A 12 10.81 11.58 17.13
CA CYS A 12 11.91 12.30 16.49
C CYS A 12 12.57 11.50 15.35
N SER A 13 12.66 10.17 15.48
CA SER A 13 13.21 9.28 14.44
C SER A 13 12.27 9.15 13.25
N ARG A 14 10.94 9.20 13.45
CA ARG A 14 9.95 9.16 12.36
C ARG A 14 9.98 10.46 11.57
N ILE A 15 10.06 11.60 12.26
CA ILE A 15 10.18 12.92 11.62
C ILE A 15 11.51 13.05 10.86
N ALA A 16 12.62 12.61 11.45
CA ALA A 16 13.92 12.62 10.78
C ALA A 16 13.92 11.73 9.51
N GLU A 17 13.32 10.55 9.58
CA GLU A 17 13.23 9.66 8.42
C GLU A 17 12.31 10.22 7.33
N ALA A 18 11.17 10.82 7.71
CA ALA A 18 10.30 11.51 6.77
C ALA A 18 11.02 12.68 6.07
N LYS A 19 11.78 13.49 6.82
CA LYS A 19 12.60 14.58 6.27
C LYS A 19 13.70 14.05 5.33
N ARG A 20 14.33 12.92 5.66
CA ARG A 20 15.35 12.26 4.82
C ARG A 20 14.76 11.77 3.50
N ILE A 21 13.62 11.08 3.54
CA ILE A 21 12.90 10.61 2.35
C ILE A 21 12.49 11.81 1.49
N PHE A 22 11.92 12.86 2.09
CA PHE A 22 11.54 14.08 1.39
C PHE A 22 12.72 14.68 0.60
N SER A 23 13.87 14.86 1.26
CA SER A 23 15.05 15.42 0.62
C SER A 23 15.56 14.58 -0.54
N ARG A 24 15.57 13.25 -0.38
CA ARG A 24 15.96 12.33 -1.45
C ARG A 24 15.00 12.35 -2.65
N VAL A 25 13.69 12.40 -2.41
CA VAL A 25 12.67 12.36 -3.48
C VAL A 25 12.63 13.69 -4.23
N ASN A 26 12.68 14.81 -3.52
CA ASN A 26 12.48 16.14 -4.13
C ASN A 26 13.79 16.86 -4.47
N GLY A 27 14.94 16.36 -4.01
CA GLY A 27 16.24 16.98 -4.23
C GLY A 27 16.43 18.31 -3.47
N VAL A 28 15.60 18.58 -2.46
CA VAL A 28 15.59 19.84 -1.69
C VAL A 28 15.38 19.56 -0.20
N GLU A 29 15.97 20.38 0.67
CA GLU A 29 15.77 20.24 2.11
C GLU A 29 14.31 20.49 2.54
N PHE A 30 13.90 19.83 3.62
CA PHE A 30 12.56 19.99 4.20
C PHE A 30 12.39 21.41 4.73
N ARG A 31 11.58 22.22 4.04
CA ARG A 31 11.34 23.62 4.40
C ARG A 31 10.24 23.74 5.45
N ASP A 32 10.35 24.71 6.34
CA ASP A 32 9.27 25.01 7.30
C ASP A 32 7.95 25.40 6.60
N ASN A 33 8.05 25.86 5.35
CA ASN A 33 6.90 26.22 4.50
C ASN A 33 6.46 25.08 3.59
N TYR A 34 6.78 23.83 3.92
CA TYR A 34 6.39 22.68 3.12
C TYR A 34 4.88 22.65 2.93
N GLN A 35 4.43 22.76 1.67
CA GLN A 35 3.00 22.83 1.32
C GLN A 35 2.29 21.47 1.42
N GLY A 36 3.02 20.41 1.83
CA GLY A 36 2.52 19.05 1.82
C GLY A 36 2.90 18.30 0.54
N PHE A 37 2.48 17.04 0.48
CA PHE A 37 2.72 16.16 -0.65
C PHE A 37 1.55 16.29 -1.63
N ASP A 38 1.82 16.69 -2.87
CA ASP A 38 0.80 16.75 -3.90
C ASP A 38 0.61 15.35 -4.48
N PHE A 39 -0.38 14.61 -3.98
CA PHE A 39 -0.62 13.24 -4.41
C PHE A 39 -0.85 13.09 -5.92
N VAL A 40 -1.39 14.10 -6.60
CA VAL A 40 -1.70 14.00 -8.03
C VAL A 40 -0.43 14.13 -8.86
N ASN A 41 0.45 15.06 -8.48
CA ASN A 41 1.64 15.40 -9.25
C ASN A 41 2.90 14.64 -8.80
N ASP A 42 3.00 14.29 -7.52
CA ASP A 42 4.24 13.77 -6.91
C ASP A 42 4.28 12.24 -6.79
N ILE A 43 3.14 11.55 -6.86
CA ILE A 43 3.07 10.11 -6.55
C ILE A 43 3.91 9.26 -7.51
N ASP A 44 3.91 9.56 -8.80
CA ASP A 44 4.68 8.82 -9.79
C ASP A 44 6.20 8.99 -9.57
N ASN A 45 6.64 10.20 -9.23
CA ASN A 45 8.04 10.45 -8.89
C ASN A 45 8.42 9.75 -7.59
N PHE A 46 7.55 9.78 -6.59
CA PHE A 46 7.76 9.13 -5.30
C PHE A 46 7.93 7.62 -5.46
N ILE A 47 6.98 6.94 -6.09
CA ILE A 47 7.04 5.48 -6.23
C ILE A 47 8.26 5.05 -7.05
N ASN A 48 8.60 5.77 -8.12
CA ASN A 48 9.73 5.43 -8.97
C ASN A 48 11.08 5.67 -8.27
N LYS A 49 11.25 6.73 -7.50
CA LYS A 49 12.50 6.98 -6.77
C LYS A 49 12.67 6.07 -5.57
N GLU A 50 11.59 5.79 -4.86
CA GLU A 50 11.63 4.96 -3.64
C GLU A 50 11.50 3.47 -3.93
N GLN A 51 11.15 3.11 -5.17
CA GLN A 51 10.88 1.74 -5.60
C GLN A 51 9.91 1.08 -4.62
N ILE A 52 8.75 1.71 -4.40
CA ILE A 52 7.74 1.28 -3.42
C ILE A 52 6.35 1.29 -4.03
N ASN A 53 5.58 0.24 -3.79
CA ASN A 53 4.18 0.18 -4.18
C ASN A 53 3.35 0.97 -3.16
N VAL A 54 2.41 1.81 -3.62
CA VAL A 54 1.48 2.53 -2.73
C VAL A 54 0.08 1.97 -2.90
N HIS A 55 -0.59 1.67 -1.79
CA HIS A 55 -1.96 1.16 -1.80
C HIS A 55 -2.84 2.06 -0.94
N MET A 56 -3.89 2.61 -1.54
CA MET A 56 -4.85 3.47 -0.86
C MET A 56 -6.11 2.70 -0.53
N TYR A 57 -6.54 2.84 0.73
CA TYR A 57 -7.78 2.28 1.25
C TYR A 57 -8.69 3.41 1.70
N THR A 58 -10.00 3.20 1.59
CA THR A 58 -11.02 4.10 2.13
C THR A 58 -12.03 3.29 2.93
N TYR A 59 -12.78 3.97 3.78
CA TYR A 59 -13.90 3.38 4.50
C TYR A 59 -15.22 3.69 3.79
N SER A 60 -16.06 2.68 3.62
CA SER A 60 -17.42 2.78 3.11
C SER A 60 -18.40 2.48 4.25
N ASP A 61 -19.40 3.33 4.45
CA ASP A 61 -20.41 3.18 5.51
C ASP A 61 -21.56 2.23 5.13
N SER A 62 -21.67 1.82 3.87
CA SER A 62 -22.87 1.12 3.37
C SER A 62 -22.53 0.11 2.26
N PRO A 63 -22.20 -1.15 2.62
CA PRO A 63 -22.03 -1.66 3.98
C PRO A 63 -20.72 -1.19 4.63
N PRO A 64 -20.66 -1.12 5.99
CA PRO A 64 -19.43 -0.80 6.74
C PRO A 64 -18.25 -1.70 6.37
N ARG A 65 -17.27 -1.18 5.63
CA ARG A 65 -16.04 -1.91 5.31
C ARG A 65 -14.92 -1.00 4.80
N TYR A 66 -13.68 -1.47 4.97
CA TYR A 66 -12.52 -0.88 4.32
C TYR A 66 -12.29 -1.52 2.95
N GLU A 67 -12.07 -0.69 1.94
CA GLU A 67 -11.86 -1.12 0.57
C GLU A 67 -10.58 -0.52 0.00
N LYS A 68 -9.85 -1.28 -0.80
CA LYS A 68 -8.74 -0.74 -1.61
C LYS A 68 -9.33 0.00 -2.80
N THR A 69 -9.06 1.30 -2.91
CA THR A 69 -9.61 2.15 -3.98
C THR A 69 -8.61 2.45 -5.08
N GLN A 70 -7.34 2.60 -4.74
CA GLN A 70 -6.27 2.91 -5.68
C GLN A 70 -4.99 2.16 -5.34
N ASN A 71 -4.21 1.85 -6.36
CA ASN A 71 -2.89 1.25 -6.21
C ASN A 71 -1.92 1.74 -7.27
N TYR A 72 -0.75 2.15 -6.81
CA TYR A 72 0.39 2.57 -7.61
C TYR A 72 1.46 1.49 -7.48
N ILE A 73 1.83 0.87 -8.60
CA ILE A 73 2.73 -0.30 -8.62
C ILE A 73 4.00 0.07 -9.37
N VAL A 74 5.15 -0.33 -8.84
CA VAL A 74 6.45 -0.24 -9.51
C VAL A 74 6.93 -1.65 -9.80
N ASN A 75 7.28 -1.90 -11.07
CA ASN A 75 7.75 -3.20 -11.52
C ASN A 75 8.99 -3.63 -10.74
N GLY A 76 8.95 -4.85 -10.19
CA GLY A 76 10.08 -5.45 -9.47
C GLY A 76 10.22 -5.03 -8.00
N SER A 77 9.34 -4.17 -7.47
CA SER A 77 9.34 -3.84 -6.04
C SER A 77 8.46 -4.78 -5.23
N ASP A 78 8.99 -5.29 -4.13
CA ASP A 78 8.26 -6.02 -3.09
C ASP A 78 7.81 -5.11 -1.92
N LYS A 79 8.34 -3.88 -1.85
CA LYS A 79 8.03 -2.92 -0.79
C LYS A 79 6.64 -2.36 -0.97
N GLN A 80 5.94 -2.15 0.14
CA GLN A 80 4.57 -1.63 0.15
C GLN A 80 4.42 -0.50 1.17
N PHE A 81 3.67 0.51 0.77
CA PHE A 81 3.24 1.63 1.59
C PHE A 81 1.71 1.71 1.53
N ASN A 82 1.07 1.24 2.59
CA ASN A 82 -0.38 1.19 2.67
C ASN A 82 -0.90 2.42 3.41
N ILE A 83 -1.84 3.15 2.82
CA ILE A 83 -2.44 4.36 3.39
C ILE A 83 -3.95 4.21 3.49
N LEU A 84 -4.53 4.68 4.60
CA LEU A 84 -5.95 4.89 4.77
C LEU A 84 -6.25 6.36 4.51
N PHE A 85 -7.13 6.62 3.55
CA PHE A 85 -7.66 7.94 3.26
C PHE A 85 -9.08 8.05 3.84
N ILE A 86 -9.28 8.99 4.75
CA ILE A 86 -10.59 9.32 5.32
C ILE A 86 -10.91 10.75 4.95
N ASN A 87 -12.08 10.97 4.38
CA ASN A 87 -12.57 12.28 4.04
C ASN A 87 -14.00 12.43 4.60
N ASP A 88 -14.18 13.35 5.55
CA ASP A 88 -15.46 13.63 6.20
C ASP A 88 -16.20 14.83 5.55
N ARG A 89 -15.77 15.23 4.34
CA ARG A 89 -16.16 16.42 3.55
C ARG A 89 -15.54 17.74 4.02
N ILE A 90 -15.07 17.82 5.25
CA ILE A 90 -14.48 19.04 5.83
C ILE A 90 -12.97 18.88 5.97
N ASN A 91 -12.54 17.70 6.43
CA ASN A 91 -11.19 17.31 6.69
C ASN A 91 -10.83 16.07 5.87
N ALA A 92 -9.57 16.03 5.44
CA ALA A 92 -8.96 14.85 4.87
C ALA A 92 -7.85 14.36 5.82
N HIS A 93 -7.89 13.08 6.17
CA HIS A 93 -6.88 12.42 6.98
C HIS A 93 -6.23 11.30 6.17
N ILE A 94 -4.90 11.25 6.24
CA ILE A 94 -4.09 10.18 5.67
C ILE A 94 -3.37 9.49 6.81
N MET A 95 -3.58 8.18 6.95
CA MET A 95 -2.95 7.36 7.97
C MET A 95 -2.16 6.22 7.33
N TYR A 96 -0.98 5.92 7.86
CA TYR A 96 -0.26 4.72 7.47
C TYR A 96 -0.89 3.48 8.09
N ILE A 97 -1.07 2.43 7.29
CA ILE A 97 -1.61 1.14 7.73
C ILE A 97 -0.46 0.13 7.81
N SER A 98 -0.17 -0.38 9.00
CA SER A 98 0.84 -1.42 9.20
C SER A 98 0.29 -2.82 8.91
N ASP A 99 -0.98 -3.08 9.23
CA ASP A 99 -1.63 -4.37 9.07
C ASP A 99 -2.95 -4.23 8.28
N VAL A 100 -2.85 -4.41 6.97
CA VAL A 100 -3.99 -4.34 6.04
C VAL A 100 -4.97 -5.49 6.27
N GLU A 101 -4.46 -6.67 6.63
CA GLU A 101 -5.25 -7.87 6.82
C GLU A 101 -6.16 -7.72 8.04
N ALA A 102 -5.63 -7.22 9.16
CA ALA A 102 -6.41 -6.91 10.34
C ALA A 102 -7.44 -5.80 10.10
N LEU A 103 -7.07 -4.75 9.35
CA LEU A 103 -7.98 -3.64 9.06
C LEU A 103 -9.14 -4.04 8.14
N THR A 104 -8.83 -4.74 7.05
CA THR A 104 -9.81 -5.00 5.98
C THR A 104 -10.52 -6.34 6.15
N GLY A 105 -9.91 -7.31 6.86
CA GLY A 105 -10.36 -8.70 6.87
C GLY A 105 -10.09 -9.45 5.56
N PHE A 106 -9.34 -8.83 4.64
CA PHE A 106 -8.99 -9.39 3.34
C PHE A 106 -7.48 -9.48 3.16
N ARG A 107 -7.05 -10.58 2.54
CA ARG A 107 -5.72 -10.75 1.98
C ARG A 107 -5.76 -10.41 0.49
N TYR A 108 -4.89 -9.51 0.04
CA TYR A 108 -4.77 -9.18 -1.37
C TYR A 108 -3.64 -10.00 -2.02
N CYS A 109 -3.82 -10.41 -3.28
CA CYS A 109 -2.78 -11.07 -4.05
C CYS A 109 -1.57 -10.14 -4.19
N ASN A 110 -0.38 -10.62 -3.83
CA ASN A 110 0.87 -9.87 -3.87
C ASN A 110 1.50 -9.80 -5.28
N ILE A 111 0.91 -10.46 -6.28
CA ILE A 111 1.41 -10.43 -7.66
C ILE A 111 0.58 -9.45 -8.49
N CYS A 112 -0.74 -9.63 -8.52
CA CYS A 112 -1.61 -8.80 -9.34
C CYS A 112 -2.11 -7.56 -8.59
N HIS A 113 -1.99 -7.51 -7.26
CA HIS A 113 -2.49 -6.46 -6.35
C HIS A 113 -4.00 -6.16 -6.41
N ARG A 114 -4.76 -6.89 -7.25
CA ARG A 114 -6.19 -6.68 -7.54
C ARG A 114 -7.11 -7.70 -6.85
N GLN A 115 -6.75 -8.98 -6.86
CA GLN A 115 -7.60 -10.02 -6.27
C GLN A 115 -7.55 -9.96 -4.74
N ALA A 116 -8.72 -9.93 -4.09
CA ALA A 116 -8.87 -10.02 -2.64
C ALA A 116 -9.48 -11.37 -2.23
N PHE A 117 -9.10 -11.86 -1.05
CA PHE A 117 -9.60 -13.10 -0.44
C PHE A 117 -9.97 -12.84 1.02
N ARG A 118 -11.11 -13.35 1.47
CA ARG A 118 -11.52 -13.22 2.88
C ARG A 118 -10.62 -14.09 3.75
N ILE A 119 -10.03 -13.52 4.80
CA ILE A 119 -9.11 -14.27 5.68
C ILE A 119 -9.83 -15.39 6.44
N LYS A 120 -11.12 -15.18 6.74
CA LYS A 120 -11.96 -16.17 7.44
C LYS A 120 -12.51 -17.27 6.53
N ASP A 121 -12.19 -17.26 5.23
CA ASP A 121 -12.63 -18.31 4.30
C ASP A 121 -11.86 -19.62 4.60
N PRO A 122 -12.55 -20.73 4.93
CA PRO A 122 -11.88 -22.01 5.17
C PRO A 122 -11.11 -22.52 3.93
N ASN A 123 -11.50 -22.09 2.73
CA ASN A 123 -10.86 -22.47 1.47
C ASN A 123 -9.84 -21.44 0.98
N LEU A 124 -9.44 -20.46 1.81
CA LEU A 124 -8.52 -19.38 1.45
C LEU A 124 -7.29 -19.88 0.69
N GLN A 125 -6.61 -20.90 1.22
CA GLN A 125 -5.38 -21.44 0.63
C GLN A 125 -5.60 -22.03 -0.76
N VAL A 126 -6.72 -22.75 -0.95
CA VAL A 126 -7.10 -23.34 -2.24
C VAL A 126 -7.44 -22.24 -3.24
N SER A 127 -8.26 -21.27 -2.84
CA SER A 127 -8.65 -20.13 -3.65
C SER A 127 -7.44 -19.31 -4.11
N MET A 128 -6.50 -19.03 -3.20
CA MET A 128 -5.25 -18.34 -3.54
C MET A 128 -4.39 -19.15 -4.52
N ARG A 129 -4.21 -20.44 -4.27
CA ARG A 129 -3.45 -21.32 -5.15
C ARG A 129 -4.04 -21.35 -6.56
N ASN A 130 -5.36 -21.52 -6.67
CA ASN A 130 -6.07 -21.56 -7.96
C ASN A 130 -5.92 -20.23 -8.72
N HIS A 131 -6.03 -19.10 -8.01
CA HIS A 131 -5.79 -17.79 -8.60
C HIS A 131 -4.36 -17.65 -9.15
N LEU A 132 -3.35 -18.05 -8.37
CA LEU A 132 -1.94 -17.96 -8.78
C LEU A 132 -1.63 -18.86 -9.98
N PHE A 133 -2.20 -20.07 -10.04
CA PHE A 133 -2.10 -20.94 -11.21
C PHE A 133 -2.73 -20.30 -12.45
N GLY A 134 -3.96 -19.78 -12.34
CA GLY A 134 -4.63 -19.10 -13.44
C GLY A 134 -3.87 -17.87 -13.94
N TYR A 135 -3.26 -17.10 -13.02
CA TYR A 135 -2.47 -15.93 -13.37
C TYR A 135 -1.19 -16.29 -14.16
N ARG A 136 -0.47 -17.33 -13.74
CA ARG A 136 0.74 -17.82 -14.42
C ARG A 136 0.44 -18.33 -15.83
N ASN A 137 -0.63 -19.09 -16.00
CA ASN A 137 -1.01 -19.61 -17.31
C ASN A 137 -1.31 -18.47 -18.30
N LYS A 138 -2.05 -17.44 -17.85
CA LYS A 138 -2.30 -16.25 -18.67
C LYS A 138 -1.01 -15.53 -19.06
N MET A 139 -0.07 -15.34 -18.12
CA MET A 139 1.20 -14.68 -18.44
C MET A 139 2.01 -15.43 -19.49
N ASN A 140 2.01 -16.77 -19.46
CA ASN A 140 2.72 -17.59 -20.43
C ASN A 140 2.09 -17.55 -21.84
N GLU A 141 0.77 -17.38 -21.95
CA GLU A 141 0.08 -17.20 -23.25
C GLU A 141 0.46 -15.87 -23.93
N TYR A 142 0.68 -14.79 -23.16
CA TYR A 142 1.10 -13.48 -23.71
C TYR A 142 2.60 -13.39 -24.03
N HIS A 143 3.41 -14.39 -23.69
CA HIS A 143 4.86 -14.42 -23.94
C HIS A 143 5.27 -15.46 -25.00
N GLN A 144 4.35 -15.96 -25.83
CA GLN A 144 4.74 -16.77 -26.98
C GLN A 144 5.53 -15.92 -27.98
N PRO A 145 6.75 -16.33 -28.39
CA PRO A 145 7.50 -15.62 -29.40
C PRO A 145 6.78 -15.72 -30.75
N ILE A 146 6.72 -14.59 -31.46
CA ILE A 146 6.33 -14.52 -32.87
C ILE A 146 7.41 -15.21 -33.71
#